data_AF-A0AAN5CJA7-F1
#
_entry.id   AF-A0AAN5CJA7-F1
#
_cell.length_a   1.000
_cell.length_b   1.000
_cell.length_c   1.000
_cell.angle_alpha   90.00
_cell.angle_beta   90.00
_cell.angle_gamma   90.00
#
_symmetry.space_group_name_H-M   'P 1'
#
loop_
_entity.id
_entity.type
_entity.pdbx_description
1 polymer ?
#
loop_
_entity_poly.entity_id
_entity_poly.type
_entity_poly.pdbx_seq_one_letter_code
_entity_poly.pdbx_strand_id
1 'polypeptide(L)'
;MPLSSVFVCICSLPFAGLYCDWPLCRKLKKNMQVLIALTILCYTPFFVVLTMRMHQLVLQGMSSKWILSSGTQLATTCVLYFFEALNVFGFLFASNSEKASKIVQSPELAWMVDRGGSMMIFGDFGQPENIKYELMVMVVSMASHAPIIIAFSLHSISSLKEYRKSLISNRTLRMTNQMLEVFHSQMLFVTNPFQFSIVFIVKTSRYRKVS
;
A
#
# COMPACT_ATOMS: atom_id res chain seq x y z
N MET A 1 18.71 21.67 -7.09
CA MET A 1 18.32 20.64 -6.08
C MET A 1 17.39 19.64 -6.77
N PRO A 2 17.78 18.37 -6.94
CA PRO A 2 16.90 17.37 -7.52
C PRO A 2 15.76 17.04 -6.53
N LEU A 3 14.51 17.29 -6.94
CA LEU A 3 13.28 16.88 -6.24
C LEU A 3 13.12 15.36 -6.32
N SER A 4 13.92 14.64 -5.52
CA SER A 4 13.79 13.20 -5.34
C SER A 4 12.89 12.95 -4.13
N SER A 5 11.58 12.87 -4.36
CA SER A 5 10.61 12.51 -3.32
C SER A 5 10.74 11.02 -3.00
N VAL A 6 11.55 10.67 -1.98
CA VAL A 6 11.64 9.30 -1.48
C VAL A 6 10.77 9.20 -0.22
N PHE A 7 9.61 8.58 -0.34
CA PHE A 7 8.92 8.01 0.82
C PHE A 7 9.51 6.62 1.05
N VAL A 8 10.45 6.50 1.99
CA VAL A 8 10.88 5.17 2.46
C VAL A 8 9.92 4.79 3.57
N CYS A 9 8.99 3.87 3.30
CA CYS A 9 8.33 3.16 4.39
C CYS A 9 9.32 2.14 4.92
N ILE A 10 9.87 2.43 6.09
CA ILE A 10 10.97 1.71 6.69
C ILE A 10 10.39 0.55 7.50
N CYS A 11 10.01 -0.55 6.85
CA CYS A 11 9.82 -1.82 7.58
C CYS A 11 11.10 -2.68 7.54
N SER A 12 12.16 -2.20 6.88
CA SER A 12 13.44 -2.91 6.71
C SER A 12 14.60 -2.31 7.51
N LEU A 13 14.42 -1.16 8.18
CA LEU A 13 15.41 -0.73 9.17
C LEU A 13 15.01 -1.29 10.54
N PRO A 14 15.99 -1.47 11.43
CA PRO A 14 15.77 -1.87 12.82
C PRO A 14 14.70 -1.06 13.57
N PHE A 15 14.49 0.21 13.21
CA PHE A 15 13.64 1.13 13.98
C PHE A 15 12.23 1.27 13.40
N ALA A 16 11.24 1.23 14.29
CA ALA A 16 9.86 1.60 13.97
C ALA A 16 9.76 3.13 13.88
N GLY A 17 9.90 3.68 12.68
CA GLY A 17 9.83 5.13 12.48
C GLY A 17 9.44 5.57 11.08
N LEU A 18 8.93 6.79 10.98
CA LEU A 18 8.63 7.48 9.73
C LEU A 18 9.61 8.63 9.55
N TYR A 19 10.38 8.56 8.46
CA TYR A 19 11.27 9.63 8.04
C TYR A 19 10.63 10.43 6.90
N CYS A 20 10.70 11.75 6.98
CA CYS A 20 10.16 12.62 5.96
C CYS A 20 11.00 13.89 5.79
N ASP A 21 11.58 14.06 4.59
CA ASP A 21 12.42 15.20 4.24
C ASP A 21 11.71 16.26 3.36
N TRP A 22 10.40 16.10 3.13
CA TRP A 22 9.68 16.96 2.21
C TRP A 22 9.43 18.36 2.80
N PRO A 23 9.41 19.44 2.00
CA PRO A 23 9.12 20.79 2.49
C PRO A 23 7.80 20.89 3.26
N LEU A 24 6.77 20.15 2.84
CA LEU A 24 5.51 20.08 3.59
C LEU A 24 5.68 19.37 4.95
N CYS A 25 6.54 18.35 5.03
CA CYS A 25 6.82 17.65 6.29
C CYS A 25 7.49 18.52 7.32
N ARG A 26 8.38 19.43 6.89
CA ARG A 26 9.02 20.38 7.80
C ARG A 26 8.01 21.35 8.41
N LYS A 27 6.96 21.73 7.67
CA LYS A 27 5.92 22.67 8.13
C LYS A 27 4.76 22.00 8.87
N LEU A 28 4.40 20.76 8.51
CA LEU A 28 3.17 20.09 8.94
C LEU A 28 3.46 18.79 9.70
N LYS A 29 4.37 18.82 10.67
CA LYS A 29 4.86 17.62 11.37
C LYS A 29 3.71 16.68 11.79
N LYS A 30 2.71 17.18 12.52
CA LYS A 30 1.58 16.35 13.00
C LYS A 30 0.53 16.06 11.91
N ASN A 31 0.25 17.02 11.03
CA ASN A 31 -0.80 16.88 10.01
C ASN A 31 -0.39 15.96 8.85
N MET A 32 0.91 15.71 8.66
CA MET A 32 1.40 14.84 7.59
C MET A 32 1.12 13.37 7.84
N GLN A 33 1.20 12.88 9.09
CA GLN A 33 0.78 11.52 9.43
C GLN A 33 -0.68 11.31 9.04
N VAL A 34 -1.54 12.27 9.40
CA VAL A 34 -2.97 12.24 9.05
C VAL A 34 -3.16 12.27 7.54
N LEU A 35 -2.43 13.12 6.83
CA LEU A 35 -2.54 13.21 5.37
C LEU A 35 -2.13 11.90 4.67
N ILE A 36 -1.04 11.27 5.11
CA ILE A 36 -0.57 9.98 4.59
C ILE A 36 -1.61 8.90 4.90
N ALA A 37 -2.09 8.84 6.14
CA ALA A 37 -3.08 7.87 6.57
C ALA A 37 -4.40 8.03 5.80
N LEU A 38 -4.88 9.27 5.60
CA LEU A 38 -6.05 9.57 4.77
C LEU A 38 -5.84 9.19 3.30
N THR A 39 -4.64 9.40 2.77
CA THR A 39 -4.33 8.99 1.39
C THR A 39 -4.43 7.47 1.22
N ILE A 40 -3.90 6.71 2.19
CA ILE A 40 -4.01 5.23 2.21
C ILE A 40 -5.48 4.81 2.35
N LEU A 41 -6.23 5.44 3.27
CA LEU A 41 -7.66 5.20 3.48
C LEU A 41 -8.48 5.43 2.20
N CYS A 42 -8.14 6.42 1.38
CA CYS A 42 -8.86 6.67 0.14
C CYS A 42 -8.46 5.69 -0.97
N TYR A 43 -7.18 5.38 -1.10
CA TYR A 43 -6.67 4.60 -2.23
C TYR A 43 -6.93 3.10 -2.09
N THR A 44 -6.69 2.53 -0.90
CA THR A 44 -6.75 1.07 -0.70
C THR A 44 -8.15 0.50 -0.94
N PRO A 45 -9.22 0.98 -0.29
CA PRO A 45 -10.57 0.44 -0.51
C PRO A 45 -11.04 0.68 -1.94
N PHE A 46 -10.71 1.85 -2.52
CA PHE A 46 -11.03 2.15 -3.91
C PHE A 46 -10.42 1.12 -4.87
N PHE A 47 -9.15 0.75 -4.64
CA PHE A 47 -8.48 -0.26 -5.45
C PHE A 47 -9.15 -1.64 -5.34
N VAL A 48 -9.56 -2.06 -4.14
CA VAL A 48 -10.25 -3.35 -3.96
C VAL A 48 -11.62 -3.34 -4.63
N VAL A 49 -12.38 -2.23 -4.51
CA VAL A 49 -13.66 -2.06 -5.19
C VAL A 49 -13.50 -2.10 -6.70
N LEU A 50 -12.48 -1.43 -7.23
CA LEU A 50 -12.17 -1.46 -8.66
C LEU A 50 -11.87 -2.89 -9.11
N THR A 51 -11.02 -3.62 -8.39
CA THR A 51 -10.67 -5.02 -8.67
C THR A 51 -11.91 -5.92 -8.66
N MET A 52 -12.80 -5.73 -7.69
CA MET A 52 -14.05 -6.47 -7.59
C MET A 52 -14.99 -6.17 -8.76
N ARG A 53 -15.18 -4.89 -9.12
CA ARG A 53 -16.01 -4.48 -10.27
C ARG A 53 -15.49 -5.05 -11.57
N MET A 54 -14.19 -4.98 -11.74
CA MET A 54 -13.47 -5.55 -12.86
C MET A 54 -13.63 -7.07 -12.96
N HIS A 55 -13.53 -7.78 -11.83
CA HIS A 55 -13.83 -9.22 -11.77
C HIS A 55 -15.27 -9.53 -12.19
N GLN A 56 -16.24 -8.75 -11.73
CA GLN A 56 -17.65 -8.92 -12.11
C GLN A 56 -17.87 -8.64 -13.60
N LEU A 57 -17.21 -7.63 -14.18
CA LEU A 57 -17.25 -7.36 -15.62
C LEU A 57 -16.71 -8.52 -16.45
N VAL A 58 -15.62 -9.15 -16.01
CA VAL A 58 -15.04 -10.33 -16.67
C VAL A 58 -16.00 -11.52 -16.65
N LEU A 59 -16.82 -11.65 -15.61
CA LEU A 59 -17.79 -12.74 -15.49
C LEU A 59 -19.12 -12.47 -16.17
N GLN A 60 -19.35 -11.27 -16.74
CA GLN A 60 -20.57 -10.99 -17.47
C GLN A 60 -20.70 -11.93 -18.67
N GLY A 61 -21.77 -12.74 -18.68
CA GLY A 61 -22.02 -13.76 -19.71
C GLY A 61 -21.48 -15.14 -19.39
N MET A 62 -20.83 -15.35 -18.24
CA MET A 62 -20.42 -16.66 -17.75
C MET A 62 -21.37 -17.16 -16.66
N SER A 63 -21.69 -18.46 -16.61
CA SER A 63 -22.53 -19.06 -15.57
C SER A 63 -21.75 -19.35 -14.28
N SER A 64 -20.96 -18.39 -13.79
CA SER A 64 -20.11 -18.59 -12.61
C SER A 64 -20.87 -18.32 -11.30
N LYS A 65 -20.62 -19.16 -10.28
CA LYS A 65 -21.13 -18.95 -8.91
C LYS A 65 -20.47 -17.77 -8.17
N TRP A 66 -19.41 -17.19 -8.73
CA TRP A 66 -18.65 -16.08 -8.14
C TRP A 66 -19.20 -14.68 -8.50
N ILE A 67 -20.38 -14.61 -9.11
CA ILE A 67 -21.07 -13.34 -9.34
C ILE A 67 -21.58 -12.82 -7.99
N LEU A 68 -21.08 -11.67 -7.56
CA LEU A 68 -21.42 -11.06 -6.29
C LEU A 68 -22.61 -10.13 -6.47
N SER A 69 -23.59 -10.26 -5.58
CA SER A 69 -24.70 -9.30 -5.51
C SER A 69 -24.18 -7.89 -5.20
N SER A 70 -24.87 -6.85 -5.70
CA SER A 70 -24.53 -5.46 -5.38
C SER A 70 -24.51 -5.19 -3.87
N GLY A 71 -25.38 -5.87 -3.10
CA GLY A 71 -25.39 -5.81 -1.64
C GLY A 71 -24.11 -6.36 -1.01
N THR A 72 -23.61 -7.51 -1.50
CA THR A 72 -22.35 -8.09 -1.04
C THR A 72 -21.15 -7.19 -1.37
N GLN A 73 -21.15 -6.56 -2.54
CA GLN A 73 -20.10 -5.62 -2.94
C GLN A 73 -20.08 -4.39 -2.03
N LEU A 74 -21.26 -3.83 -1.74
CA LEU A 74 -21.40 -2.70 -0.82
C LEU A 74 -20.98 -3.08 0.61
N ALA A 75 -21.45 -4.22 1.12
CA ALA A 75 -21.09 -4.71 2.45
C ALA A 75 -19.57 -4.91 2.59
N THR A 76 -18.95 -5.55 1.59
CA THR A 76 -17.48 -5.72 1.54
C THR A 76 -16.80 -4.35 1.57
N THR A 77 -17.23 -3.42 0.72
CA THR A 77 -16.69 -2.05 0.67
C THR A 77 -16.76 -1.35 2.02
N CYS A 78 -17.91 -1.39 2.69
CA CYS A 78 -18.09 -0.78 4.02
C CYS A 78 -17.15 -1.40 5.06
N VAL A 79 -16.98 -2.74 5.05
CA VAL A 79 -16.06 -3.43 5.96
C VAL A 79 -14.61 -3.00 5.72
N LEU A 80 -14.19 -2.87 4.47
CA LEU A 80 -12.83 -2.42 4.15
C LEU A 80 -12.58 -0.97 4.63
N TYR A 81 -13.53 -0.06 4.37
CA TYR A 81 -13.45 1.31 4.86
C TYR A 81 -13.43 1.38 6.39
N PHE A 82 -14.18 0.52 7.07
CA PHE A 82 -14.18 0.44 8.53
C PHE A 82 -12.79 0.07 9.08
N PHE A 83 -12.16 -0.99 8.55
CA PHE A 83 -10.80 -1.38 8.96
C PHE A 83 -9.76 -0.28 8.69
N GLU A 84 -9.83 0.36 7.53
CA GLU A 84 -8.91 1.45 7.23
C GLU A 84 -9.17 2.70 8.09
N ALA A 85 -10.41 2.99 8.46
CA ALA A 85 -10.72 4.07 9.40
C ALA A 85 -10.11 3.79 10.79
N LEU A 86 -10.14 2.53 11.25
CA LEU A 86 -9.46 2.12 12.48
C LEU A 86 -7.93 2.30 12.38
N ASN A 87 -7.33 2.02 11.22
CA ASN A 87 -5.90 2.30 10.99
C ASN A 87 -5.60 3.80 11.10
N VAL A 88 -6.38 4.66 10.43
CA VAL A 88 -6.20 6.12 10.52
C VAL A 88 -6.36 6.61 11.94
N PHE A 89 -7.36 6.09 12.67
CA PHE A 89 -7.54 6.41 14.09
C PHE A 89 -6.31 5.99 14.89
N GLY A 90 -5.81 4.77 14.75
CA GLY A 90 -4.57 4.32 15.41
C GLY A 90 -3.39 5.26 15.15
N PHE A 91 -3.17 5.65 13.89
CA PHE A 91 -2.11 6.59 13.53
C PHE A 91 -2.29 8.00 14.10
N LEU A 92 -3.53 8.44 14.38
CA LEU A 92 -3.79 9.72 15.04
C LEU A 92 -3.37 9.73 16.52
N PHE A 93 -3.45 8.58 17.19
CA PHE A 93 -3.05 8.42 18.60
C PHE A 93 -1.60 7.97 18.77
N ALA A 94 -0.96 7.51 17.70
CA ALA A 94 0.45 7.14 17.70
C ALA A 94 1.32 8.35 18.10
N SER A 95 1.98 8.25 19.26
CA SER A 95 2.89 9.25 19.79
C SER A 95 4.34 8.79 19.63
N ASN A 96 5.27 9.77 19.58
CA ASN A 96 6.69 9.45 19.61
C ASN A 96 7.04 8.73 20.92
N SER A 97 7.95 7.75 20.86
CA SER A 97 8.52 7.11 22.05
C SER A 97 9.24 8.15 22.90
N GLU A 98 9.19 7.98 24.22
CA GLU A 98 9.93 8.82 25.18
C GLU A 98 11.45 8.76 24.94
N LYS A 99 11.93 7.65 24.35
CA LYS A 99 13.34 7.43 24.01
C LYS A 99 13.71 8.00 22.63
N ALA A 100 12.78 8.62 21.90
CA ALA A 100 13.02 9.10 20.54
C ALA A 100 14.25 10.01 20.44
N SER A 101 14.48 10.90 21.42
CA SER A 101 15.65 11.80 21.43
C SER A 101 16.97 11.05 21.50
N LYS A 102 17.04 9.95 22.26
CA LYS A 102 18.24 9.09 22.34
C LYS A 102 18.42 8.27 21.07
N ILE A 103 17.33 7.72 20.53
CA ILE A 103 17.38 6.89 19.31
C ILE A 103 17.82 7.74 18.11
N VAL A 104 17.33 8.98 17.99
CA VAL A 104 17.75 9.94 16.96
C VAL A 104 19.26 10.22 16.98
N GLN A 105 19.90 10.18 18.15
CA GLN A 105 21.35 10.42 18.29
C GLN A 105 22.20 9.23 17.83
N SER A 106 21.60 8.07 17.53
CA SER A 106 22.33 6.95 16.96
C SER A 106 22.98 7.37 15.63
N PRO A 107 24.22 6.94 15.33
CA PRO A 107 24.92 7.34 14.12
C PRO A 107 24.17 6.93 12.84
N GLU A 108 23.34 5.90 12.91
CA GLU A 108 22.50 5.42 11.82
C GLU A 108 21.34 6.38 11.46
N LEU A 109 20.88 7.18 12.42
CA LEU A 109 19.76 8.12 12.26
C LEU A 109 20.19 9.59 12.29
N ALA A 110 21.34 9.89 12.91
CA ALA A 110 21.86 11.25 13.03
C ALA A 110 21.96 11.96 11.68
N TRP A 111 22.47 11.27 10.65
CA TRP A 111 22.60 11.86 9.30
C TRP A 111 21.26 12.26 8.68
N MET A 112 20.15 11.63 9.06
CA MET A 112 18.81 11.97 8.57
C MET A 112 18.31 13.28 9.20
N VAL A 113 18.66 13.51 10.45
CA VAL A 113 18.35 14.75 11.19
C VAL A 113 19.26 15.89 10.74
N ASP A 114 20.54 15.62 10.47
CA ASP A 114 21.48 16.61 9.94
C ASP A 114 21.04 17.18 8.59
N ARG A 115 20.26 16.42 7.80
CA ARG A 115 19.63 16.90 6.55
C ARG A 115 18.43 17.83 6.75
N GLY A 116 17.99 18.02 7.99
CA GLY A 116 16.80 18.81 8.34
C GLY A 116 15.49 18.07 8.11
N GLY A 117 15.51 16.74 7.98
CA GLY A 117 14.30 15.93 7.89
C GLY A 117 13.61 15.79 9.26
N SER A 118 12.31 15.52 9.24
CA SER A 118 11.55 15.20 10.45
C SER A 118 11.46 13.68 10.58
N MET A 119 11.73 13.17 11.78
CA MET A 119 11.60 11.75 12.10
C MET A 119 10.59 11.57 13.23
N MET A 120 9.70 10.61 13.05
CA MET A 120 8.81 10.10 14.09
C MET A 120 9.30 8.71 14.47
N ILE A 121 9.64 8.52 15.73
CA ILE A 121 10.16 7.25 16.25
C ILE A 121 9.15 6.71 17.24
N PHE A 122 8.60 5.54 16.94
CA PHE A 122 7.54 4.91 17.73
C PHE A 122 8.06 3.89 18.74
N GLY A 123 9.33 3.51 18.64
CA GLY A 123 9.96 2.54 19.55
C GLY A 123 11.41 2.25 19.19
N ASP A 124 12.08 1.54 20.09
CA ASP A 124 13.46 1.07 19.92
C ASP A 124 13.49 -0.23 19.10
N PHE A 125 14.70 -0.72 18.79
CA PHE A 125 14.90 -1.97 18.06
C PHE A 125 14.18 -3.15 18.73
N GLY A 126 13.26 -3.77 18.00
CA GLY A 126 12.47 -4.91 18.48
C GLY A 126 11.41 -4.56 19.54
N GLN A 127 11.25 -3.28 19.92
CA GLN A 127 10.31 -2.84 20.95
C GLN A 127 9.45 -1.67 20.45
N PRO A 128 8.36 -1.95 19.70
CA PRO A 128 7.39 -0.95 19.29
C PRO A 128 6.49 -0.55 20.47
N GLU A 129 7.03 0.22 21.42
CA GLU A 129 6.36 0.63 22.67
C GLU A 129 4.96 1.20 22.42
N ASN A 130 4.87 2.22 21.55
CA ASN A 130 3.64 3.01 21.36
C ASN A 130 2.85 2.66 20.09
N ILE A 131 3.29 1.67 19.30
CA ILE A 131 2.67 1.33 18.00
C ILE A 131 2.30 -0.15 17.86
N LYS A 132 2.40 -0.94 18.95
CA LYS A 132 2.17 -2.39 18.88
C LYS A 132 0.75 -2.74 18.43
N TYR A 133 -0.25 -2.03 18.96
CA TYR A 133 -1.66 -2.32 18.65
C TYR A 133 -2.01 -1.86 17.24
N GLU A 134 -1.49 -0.71 16.82
CA GLU A 134 -1.64 -0.12 15.50
C GLU A 134 -1.01 -1.03 14.44
N LEU A 135 0.18 -1.58 14.71
CA LEU A 135 0.80 -2.60 13.84
C LEU A 135 -0.08 -3.86 13.73
N MET A 136 -0.70 -4.30 14.83
CA MET A 136 -1.62 -5.44 14.78
C MET A 136 -2.86 -5.12 13.93
N VAL A 137 -3.47 -3.94 14.09
CA VAL A 137 -4.63 -3.51 13.29
C VAL A 137 -4.24 -3.40 11.81
N MET A 138 -3.06 -2.86 11.50
CA MET A 138 -2.53 -2.79 10.13
C MET A 138 -2.31 -4.18 9.52
N VAL A 139 -1.75 -5.13 10.29
CA VAL A 139 -1.60 -6.52 9.81
C VAL A 139 -2.96 -7.17 9.58
N VAL A 140 -3.93 -6.95 10.46
CA VAL A 140 -5.30 -7.45 10.29
C VAL A 140 -5.97 -6.84 9.06
N SER A 141 -5.79 -5.54 8.79
CA SER A 141 -6.33 -4.91 7.59
C SER A 141 -5.65 -5.43 6.32
N MET A 142 -4.32 -5.61 6.33
CA MET A 142 -3.61 -6.22 5.19
C MET A 142 -4.08 -7.66 4.96
N ALA A 143 -4.25 -8.44 6.03
CA ALA A 143 -4.75 -9.81 5.97
C ALA A 143 -6.22 -9.90 5.52
N SER A 144 -7.03 -8.86 5.70
CA SER A 144 -8.40 -8.84 5.18
C SER A 144 -8.45 -8.43 3.70
N HIS A 145 -7.58 -7.51 3.25
CA HIS A 145 -7.52 -7.06 1.86
C HIS A 145 -6.86 -8.07 0.92
N ALA A 146 -5.69 -8.61 1.31
CA ALA A 146 -4.85 -9.40 0.41
C ALA A 146 -5.57 -10.66 -0.14
N PRO A 147 -6.29 -11.46 0.66
CA PRO A 147 -7.01 -12.63 0.15
C PRO A 147 -8.08 -12.27 -0.88
N ILE A 148 -8.79 -11.15 -0.68
CA ILE A 148 -9.84 -10.68 -1.60
C ILE A 148 -9.22 -10.35 -2.96
N ILE A 149 -8.14 -9.57 -2.96
CA ILE A 149 -7.45 -9.13 -4.17
C ILE A 149 -6.85 -10.33 -4.91
N ILE A 150 -6.16 -11.22 -4.18
CA ILE A 150 -5.54 -12.43 -4.75
C ILE A 150 -6.62 -13.36 -5.32
N ALA A 151 -7.68 -13.64 -4.56
CA ALA A 151 -8.74 -14.56 -4.98
C ALA A 151 -9.46 -14.06 -6.24
N PHE A 152 -9.89 -12.79 -6.27
CA PHE A 152 -10.55 -12.24 -7.46
C PHE A 152 -9.61 -12.19 -8.66
N SER A 153 -8.35 -11.81 -8.47
CA SER A 153 -7.39 -11.75 -9.57
C SER A 153 -7.08 -13.12 -10.15
N LEU A 154 -6.82 -14.12 -9.30
CA LEU A 154 -6.58 -15.50 -9.75
C LEU A 154 -7.81 -16.10 -10.43
N HIS A 155 -9.00 -15.84 -9.89
CA HIS A 155 -10.25 -16.27 -10.51
C HIS A 155 -10.47 -15.61 -11.87
N SER A 156 -10.33 -14.29 -11.97
CA SER A 156 -10.43 -13.56 -13.24
C SER A 156 -9.45 -14.08 -14.29
N ILE A 157 -8.18 -14.31 -13.91
CA ILE A 157 -7.17 -14.88 -14.83
C ILE A 157 -7.59 -16.27 -15.31
N SER A 158 -8.10 -17.11 -14.40
CA SER A 158 -8.53 -18.47 -14.72
C SER A 158 -9.75 -18.46 -15.66
N SER A 159 -10.77 -17.65 -15.36
CA SER A 159 -11.95 -17.47 -16.20
C SER A 159 -11.61 -16.90 -17.58
N LEU A 160 -10.69 -15.94 -17.65
CA LEU A 160 -10.24 -15.36 -18.93
C LEU A 160 -9.47 -16.36 -19.78
N LYS A 161 -8.65 -17.22 -19.17
CA LYS A 161 -7.96 -18.31 -19.89
C LYS A 161 -8.95 -19.31 -20.48
N GLU A 162 -10.04 -19.60 -19.79
CA GLU A 162 -11.11 -20.48 -20.28
C GLU A 162 -11.90 -19.81 -21.41
N TYR A 163 -12.34 -18.56 -21.20
CA TYR A 163 -13.07 -17.79 -22.20
C TYR A 163 -12.25 -17.56 -23.49
N ARG A 164 -10.93 -17.41 -23.38
CA ARG A 164 -10.03 -17.32 -24.53
C ARG A 164 -10.09 -18.55 -25.43
N LYS A 165 -10.38 -19.74 -24.90
CA LYS A 165 -10.49 -20.96 -25.71
C LYS A 165 -11.76 -20.99 -26.56
N SER A 166 -12.82 -20.30 -26.14
CA SER A 166 -14.10 -20.24 -26.86
C SER A 166 -14.25 -19.01 -27.77
N LEU A 167 -13.38 -18.01 -27.63
CA LEU A 167 -13.42 -16.80 -28.44
C LEU A 167 -12.88 -17.04 -29.87
N ILE A 168 -13.73 -16.78 -30.86
CA ILE A 168 -13.36 -16.82 -32.29
C ILE A 168 -12.87 -15.44 -32.79
N SER A 169 -13.22 -14.34 -32.10
CA SER A 169 -12.94 -12.97 -32.57
C SER A 169 -11.60 -12.40 -32.07
N ASN A 170 -10.74 -12.03 -33.02
CA ASN A 170 -9.44 -11.39 -32.75
C ASN A 170 -9.54 -10.03 -32.02
N ARG A 171 -10.61 -9.25 -32.25
CA ARG A 171 -10.77 -7.91 -31.63
C ARG A 171 -11.05 -8.02 -30.13
N THR A 172 -11.94 -8.93 -29.74
CA THR A 172 -12.27 -9.19 -28.33
C THR A 172 -11.04 -9.72 -27.59
N LEU A 173 -10.29 -10.62 -28.23
CA LEU A 173 -9.06 -11.17 -27.66
C LEU A 173 -8.01 -10.10 -27.34
N ARG A 174 -7.83 -9.10 -28.22
CA ARG A 174 -6.89 -8.00 -28.00
C ARG A 174 -7.28 -7.15 -26.79
N MET A 175 -8.56 -6.81 -26.64
CA MET A 175 -9.03 -6.05 -25.48
C MET A 175 -8.88 -6.84 -24.18
N THR A 176 -9.19 -8.14 -24.20
CA THR A 176 -8.99 -9.03 -23.04
C THR A 176 -7.52 -9.11 -22.63
N ASN A 177 -6.59 -9.20 -23.58
CA ASN A 177 -5.15 -9.22 -23.28
C ASN A 177 -4.67 -7.91 -22.63
N GLN A 178 -5.13 -6.75 -23.14
CA GLN A 178 -4.81 -5.46 -22.53
C GLN A 178 -5.34 -5.38 -21.08
N MET A 179 -6.54 -5.89 -20.84
CA MET A 179 -7.13 -5.93 -19.50
C MET A 179 -6.33 -6.84 -18.56
N LEU A 180 -5.88 -8.01 -19.04
CA LEU A 180 -5.00 -8.92 -18.29
C LEU A 180 -3.65 -8.30 -17.94
N GLU A 181 -3.03 -7.56 -18.87
CA GLU A 181 -1.78 -6.84 -18.60
C GLU A 181 -1.96 -5.79 -17.49
N VAL A 182 -3.07 -5.04 -17.54
CA VAL A 182 -3.41 -4.08 -16.48
C VAL A 182 -3.63 -4.79 -15.15
N PHE A 183 -4.35 -5.92 -15.10
CA PHE A 183 -4.50 -6.69 -13.85
C PHE A 183 -3.19 -7.21 -13.32
N HIS A 184 -2.32 -7.72 -14.19
CA HIS A 184 -1.02 -8.24 -13.78
C HIS A 184 -0.17 -7.11 -13.20
N SER A 185 -0.14 -5.94 -13.86
CA SER A 185 0.56 -4.76 -13.38
C SER A 185 -0.01 -4.26 -12.05
N GLN A 186 -1.33 -4.26 -11.89
CA GLN A 186 -2.00 -3.87 -10.65
C GLN A 186 -1.70 -4.86 -9.52
N MET A 187 -1.75 -6.17 -9.80
CA MET A 187 -1.39 -7.21 -8.83
C MET A 187 0.06 -7.08 -8.39
N LEU A 188 1.00 -6.85 -9.31
CA LEU A 188 2.41 -6.60 -8.96
C LEU A 188 2.56 -5.34 -8.10
N PHE A 189 1.84 -4.27 -8.42
CA PHE A 189 1.85 -3.03 -7.64
C PHE A 189 1.36 -3.25 -6.21
N VAL A 190 0.26 -3.98 -6.05
CA VAL A 190 -0.43 -4.15 -4.76
C VAL A 190 0.19 -5.23 -3.89
N THR A 191 0.63 -6.35 -4.49
CA THR A 191 1.32 -7.41 -3.74
C THR A 191 2.73 -7.02 -3.34
N ASN A 192 3.27 -5.92 -3.89
CA ASN A 192 4.66 -5.56 -3.69
C ASN A 192 4.89 -4.06 -3.44
N PRO A 193 4.29 -3.48 -2.37
CA PRO A 193 4.65 -2.12 -1.94
C PRO A 193 6.15 -2.00 -1.63
N PHE A 194 6.79 -3.10 -1.21
CA PHE A 194 8.23 -3.21 -0.98
C PHE A 194 9.07 -3.17 -2.26
N GLN A 195 8.60 -3.74 -3.38
CA GLN A 195 9.32 -3.63 -4.65
C GLN A 195 9.34 -2.20 -5.19
N PHE A 196 8.33 -1.38 -4.92
CA PHE A 196 8.43 0.04 -5.27
C PHE A 196 9.56 0.72 -4.48
N SER A 197 9.65 0.47 -3.18
CA SER A 197 10.78 0.93 -2.36
C SER A 197 12.12 0.41 -2.90
N ILE A 198 12.22 -0.87 -3.27
CA ILE A 198 13.46 -1.47 -3.82
C ILE A 198 13.79 -0.92 -5.22
N VAL A 199 12.83 -0.81 -6.13
CA VAL A 199 13.02 -0.24 -7.47
C VAL A 199 13.43 1.22 -7.38
N PHE A 200 12.84 1.98 -6.45
CA PHE A 200 13.23 3.37 -6.19
C PHE A 200 14.63 3.44 -5.58
N ILE A 201 14.98 2.57 -4.63
CA ILE A 201 16.33 2.45 -4.04
C ILE A 201 17.39 2.05 -5.08
N VAL A 202 17.09 1.10 -5.96
CA VAL A 202 17.99 0.67 -7.04
C VAL A 202 18.17 1.77 -8.08
N LYS A 203 17.10 2.50 -8.42
CA LYS A 203 17.18 3.62 -9.36
C LYS A 203 17.92 4.81 -8.77
N THR A 204 17.69 5.16 -7.50
CA THR A 204 18.38 6.27 -6.80
C THR A 204 19.84 5.94 -6.47
N SER A 205 20.18 4.69 -6.15
CA SER A 205 21.58 4.27 -5.94
C SER A 205 22.43 4.33 -7.21
N ARG A 206 21.83 4.13 -8.40
CA ARG A 206 22.52 4.35 -9.69
C ARG A 206 22.85 5.83 -9.93
N TYR A 207 22.00 6.77 -9.48
CA TYR A 207 22.29 8.21 -9.62
C TYR A 207 23.41 8.70 -8.69
N ARG A 208 23.65 8.02 -7.57
CA ARG A 208 24.72 8.40 -6.62
C ARG A 208 26.13 7.97 -7.07
N LYS A 209 26.26 7.12 -8.09
CA LYS A 209 27.58 6.70 -8.63
C LYS A 209 28.14 7.61 -9.73
N VAL A 210 27.45 8.70 -10.08
CA VAL A 210 27.83 9.59 -11.19
C VAL A 210 28.16 11.02 -10.70
N SER A 211 28.35 11.19 -9.39
CA SER A 211 28.75 12.44 -8.73
C SER A 211 29.90 12.15 -7.78
#